data_AF-A0A1C7NNE5-F1
#
_entry.id   AF-A0A1C7NNE5-F1
#
_cell.length_a   1.000
_cell.length_b   1.000
_cell.length_c   1.000
_cell.angle_alpha   90.00
_cell.angle_beta   90.00
_cell.angle_gamma   90.00
#
_symmetry.space_group_name_H-M   'P 1'
#
loop_
_entity.id
_entity.type
_entity.pdbx_description
1 polymer ?
#
loop_
_entity_poly.entity_id
_entity_poly.type
_entity_poly.pdbx_seq_one_letter_code
_entity_poly.pdbx_strand_id
1 'polypeptide(L)'
;MPPKRKNEEVEDTQEHDSKRLHTEEESSTKLTDRLAKLKELKRRRATEVEQGNRRDRNLEFQRSKENPRLEARDARKKAEALKLLEKQEAEDKGEDYERKQFWKYSAESTALWEEKMAKKAQRANHGFTDHTQAAHKKYERLMSDFKPDMSSYQEKRLQTIERAIRNGEDPSDIVATANSLDYADIDDKPSKEAIERLALETKKQIEQRETRSRERKQPTDDISWINEKNRVFNQKIARFYDKYTKEIRDNLERGTAL
;
A
#
# COMPACT_ATOMS: atom_id res chain seq x y z
N MET A 1 76.94 -28.15 34.54
CA MET A 1 77.97 -27.29 33.91
C MET A 1 77.29 -26.02 33.39
N PRO A 2 77.99 -24.87 33.42
CA PRO A 2 77.64 -23.64 34.15
C PRO A 2 77.19 -22.51 33.17
N PRO A 3 77.19 -21.18 33.46
CA PRO A 3 77.52 -20.43 34.68
C PRO A 3 76.63 -19.21 35.04
N LYS A 4 76.83 -18.73 36.28
CA LYS A 4 76.46 -17.41 36.84
C LYS A 4 77.19 -16.24 36.15
N ARG A 5 76.60 -15.04 36.14
CA ARG A 5 77.26 -13.70 36.25
C ARG A 5 76.25 -12.72 36.87
N LYS A 6 76.34 -12.35 38.15
CA LYS A 6 77.12 -11.27 38.82
C LYS A 6 76.84 -9.84 38.29
N ASN A 7 76.04 -9.15 39.12
CA ASN A 7 76.16 -7.80 39.71
C ASN A 7 76.65 -6.62 38.86
N GLU A 8 75.87 -5.54 38.91
CA GLU A 8 76.37 -4.17 39.13
C GLU A 8 75.20 -3.28 39.58
N GLU A 9 75.30 -2.71 40.79
CA GLU A 9 74.48 -1.59 41.28
C GLU A 9 75.21 -0.28 40.93
N VAL A 10 74.48 0.71 40.42
CA VAL A 10 74.91 2.12 40.41
C VAL A 10 73.70 2.98 40.81
N GLU A 11 73.97 3.88 41.75
CA GLU A 11 73.08 4.83 42.42
C GLU A 11 72.41 5.80 41.43
N ASP A 12 71.08 5.89 41.46
CA ASP A 12 70.27 6.87 40.71
C ASP A 12 68.95 7.18 41.48
N THR A 13 69.04 7.39 42.79
CA THR A 13 67.89 7.25 43.72
C THR A 13 67.13 8.52 44.07
N GLN A 14 67.43 9.71 43.49
CA GLN A 14 66.73 10.95 43.88
C GLN A 14 65.87 11.61 42.78
N GLU A 15 66.14 11.41 41.48
CA GLU A 15 65.24 11.92 40.41
C GLU A 15 64.13 10.93 40.03
N HIS A 16 64.29 9.65 40.36
CA HIS A 16 63.30 8.62 40.05
C HIS A 16 62.09 8.63 40.99
N ASP A 17 62.21 9.17 42.21
CA ASP A 17 61.15 9.08 43.23
C ASP A 17 60.05 10.15 43.04
N SER A 18 60.43 11.38 42.72
CA SER A 18 59.49 12.48 42.40
C SER A 18 58.75 12.25 41.07
N LYS A 19 59.43 11.65 40.09
CA LYS A 19 58.84 11.27 38.80
C LYS A 19 57.90 10.06 38.93
N ARG A 20 58.18 9.13 39.85
CA ARG A 20 57.29 8.01 40.20
C ARG A 20 56.03 8.48 40.93
N LEU A 21 56.15 9.36 41.93
CA LEU A 21 55.02 9.92 42.68
C LEU A 21 54.05 10.70 41.78
N HIS A 22 54.54 11.54 40.85
CA HIS A 22 53.66 12.23 39.89
C HIS A 22 52.98 11.26 38.90
N THR A 23 53.66 10.19 38.45
CA THR A 23 53.02 9.18 37.60
C THR A 23 52.01 8.30 38.35
N GLU A 24 52.17 8.11 39.66
CA GLU A 24 51.24 7.38 40.53
C GLU A 24 50.00 8.21 40.87
N GLU A 25 50.14 9.53 41.09
CA GLU A 25 49.02 10.46 41.25
C GLU A 25 48.25 10.65 39.93
N GLU A 26 48.94 10.76 38.79
CA GLU A 26 48.29 10.81 37.49
C GLU A 26 47.61 9.49 37.09
N SER A 27 48.16 8.34 37.48
CA SER A 27 47.55 7.04 37.17
C SER A 27 46.38 6.73 38.11
N SER A 28 46.44 7.13 39.37
CA SER A 28 45.33 7.03 40.32
C SER A 28 44.17 7.95 39.94
N THR A 29 44.42 9.19 39.52
CA THR A 29 43.40 10.11 38.97
C THR A 29 42.81 9.59 37.65
N LYS A 30 43.63 9.01 36.76
CA LYS A 30 43.12 8.32 35.54
C LYS A 30 42.29 7.06 35.88
N LEU A 31 42.57 6.37 36.99
CA LEU A 31 41.80 5.21 37.45
C LEU A 31 40.47 5.61 38.11
N THR A 32 40.45 6.69 38.89
CA THR A 32 39.22 7.23 39.47
C THR A 32 38.29 7.79 38.39
N ASP A 33 38.83 8.45 37.37
CA ASP A 33 38.07 8.91 36.19
C ASP A 33 37.49 7.75 35.38
N ARG A 34 38.26 6.67 35.19
CA ARG A 34 37.77 5.43 34.57
C ARG A 34 36.66 4.77 35.39
N LEU A 35 36.76 4.77 36.72
CA LEU A 35 35.73 4.26 37.62
C LEU A 35 34.46 5.12 37.60
N ALA A 36 34.59 6.45 37.55
CA ALA A 36 33.46 7.38 37.41
C ALA A 36 32.73 7.15 36.08
N LYS A 37 33.48 7.04 34.97
CA LYS A 37 32.93 6.71 33.64
C LYS A 37 32.24 5.36 33.61
N LEU A 38 32.76 4.36 34.32
CA LEU A 38 32.14 3.03 34.44
C LEU A 38 30.84 3.09 35.26
N LYS A 39 30.79 3.88 36.34
CA LYS A 39 29.56 4.12 37.11
C LYS A 39 28.51 4.85 36.27
N GLU A 40 28.92 5.82 35.46
CA GLU A 40 28.04 6.51 34.53
C GLU A 40 27.48 5.56 33.45
N LEU A 41 28.32 4.73 32.84
CA LEU A 41 27.90 3.71 31.88
C LEU A 41 26.95 2.68 32.50
N LYS A 42 27.19 2.28 33.76
CA LYS A 42 26.27 1.40 34.51
C LYS A 42 24.91 2.06 34.74
N ARG A 43 24.88 3.35 35.09
CA ARG A 43 23.63 4.11 35.24
C ARG A 43 22.88 4.25 33.92
N ARG A 44 23.57 4.57 32.82
CA ARG A 44 22.98 4.63 31.47
C ARG A 44 22.46 3.26 31.01
N ARG A 45 23.20 2.17 31.26
CA ARG A 45 22.75 0.80 30.96
C ARG A 45 21.48 0.43 31.73
N ALA A 46 21.41 0.74 33.02
CA ALA A 46 20.25 0.39 33.85
C ALA A 46 19.01 1.23 33.51
N THR A 47 19.18 2.49 33.08
CA THR A 47 18.06 3.42 32.84
C THR A 47 17.62 3.44 31.38
N GLU A 48 18.54 3.64 30.44
CA GLU A 48 18.22 3.81 29.03
C GLU A 48 18.10 2.44 28.34
N VAL A 49 19.07 1.56 28.55
CA VAL A 49 19.12 0.28 27.83
C VAL A 49 18.13 -0.71 28.42
N GLU A 50 18.15 -0.95 29.73
CA GLU A 50 17.31 -1.99 30.32
C GLU A 50 15.82 -1.59 30.39
N GLN A 51 15.53 -0.35 30.78
CA GLN A 51 14.13 0.12 30.79
C GLN A 51 13.62 0.41 29.37
N GLY A 52 14.45 0.95 28.47
CA GLY A 52 14.11 1.11 27.06
C GLY A 52 13.80 -0.22 26.40
N ASN A 53 14.71 -1.19 26.46
CA ASN A 53 14.50 -2.51 25.89
C ASN A 53 13.32 -3.24 26.52
N ARG A 54 13.08 -3.09 27.83
CA ARG A 54 11.90 -3.68 28.49
C ARG A 54 10.61 -3.02 28.01
N ARG A 55 10.59 -1.70 27.81
CA ARG A 55 9.45 -0.96 27.24
C ARG A 55 9.22 -1.40 25.80
N ASP A 56 10.25 -1.42 24.96
CA ASP A 56 10.15 -1.79 23.54
C ASP A 56 9.68 -3.23 23.36
N ARG A 57 10.22 -4.17 24.14
CA ARG A 57 9.75 -5.57 24.15
C ARG A 57 8.28 -5.67 24.55
N ASN A 58 7.85 -4.90 25.55
CA ASN A 58 6.45 -4.91 25.98
C ASN A 58 5.54 -4.28 24.92
N LEU A 59 5.97 -3.21 24.24
CA LEU A 59 5.24 -2.58 23.14
C LEU A 59 5.13 -3.51 21.93
N GLU A 60 6.20 -4.21 21.56
CA GLU A 60 6.18 -5.22 20.50
C GLU A 60 5.26 -6.41 20.85
N PHE A 61 5.27 -6.84 22.12
CA PHE A 61 4.35 -7.87 22.61
C PHE A 61 2.89 -7.41 22.62
N GLN A 62 2.61 -6.12 22.86
CA GLN A 62 1.27 -5.55 22.71
C GLN A 62 0.86 -5.49 21.24
N ARG A 63 1.74 -4.99 20.37
CA ARG A 63 1.51 -4.90 18.92
C ARG A 63 1.31 -6.27 18.26
N SER A 64 1.95 -7.32 18.76
CA SER A 64 1.74 -8.69 18.25
C SER A 64 0.42 -9.31 18.69
N LYS A 65 -0.20 -8.81 19.77
CA LYS A 65 -1.56 -9.21 20.17
C LYS A 65 -2.64 -8.48 19.37
N GLU A 66 -2.36 -7.25 19.00
CA GLU A 66 -3.23 -6.42 18.16
C GLU A 66 -3.32 -7.02 16.76
N ASN A 67 -4.51 -7.47 16.40
CA ASN A 67 -4.81 -8.00 15.07
C ASN A 67 -5.69 -6.96 14.38
N PRO A 68 -5.16 -6.15 13.43
CA PRO A 68 -5.92 -5.06 12.83
C PRO A 68 -7.24 -5.51 12.18
N ARG A 69 -7.29 -6.74 11.67
CA ARG A 69 -8.52 -7.35 11.10
C ARG A 69 -9.57 -7.65 12.16
N LEU A 70 -9.17 -8.15 13.34
CA LEU A 70 -10.09 -8.45 14.44
C LEU A 70 -10.60 -7.16 15.07
N GLU A 71 -9.72 -6.18 15.28
CA GLU A 71 -10.10 -4.86 15.78
C GLU A 71 -11.08 -4.15 14.85
N ALA A 72 -10.82 -4.17 13.53
CA ALA A 72 -11.76 -3.61 12.56
C ALA A 72 -13.12 -4.33 12.58
N ARG A 73 -13.14 -5.65 12.78
CA ARG A 73 -14.38 -6.42 12.92
C ARG A 73 -15.12 -6.03 14.20
N ASP A 74 -14.42 -5.93 15.32
CA ASP A 74 -15.02 -5.61 16.61
C ASP A 74 -15.48 -4.15 16.66
N ALA A 75 -14.78 -3.23 16.00
CA ALA A 75 -15.21 -1.86 15.78
C ALA A 75 -16.51 -1.78 14.96
N ARG A 76 -16.67 -2.60 13.90
CA ARG A 76 -17.93 -2.70 13.15
C ARG A 76 -19.07 -3.20 14.03
N LYS A 77 -18.85 -4.27 14.81
CA LYS A 77 -19.85 -4.79 15.75
C LYS A 77 -20.25 -3.76 16.80
N LYS A 78 -19.29 -3.01 17.35
CA LYS A 78 -19.56 -1.90 18.28
C LYS A 78 -20.39 -0.81 17.63
N ALA A 79 -20.08 -0.41 16.40
CA ALA A 79 -20.85 0.59 15.67
C ALA A 79 -22.28 0.12 15.36
N GLU A 80 -22.47 -1.16 15.00
CA GLU A 80 -23.78 -1.77 14.82
C GLU A 80 -24.58 -1.82 16.13
N ALA A 81 -23.93 -2.23 17.23
CA ALA A 81 -24.55 -2.24 18.55
C ALA A 81 -24.99 -0.84 18.99
N LEU A 82 -24.15 0.18 18.77
CA LEU A 82 -24.49 1.58 19.07
C LEU A 82 -25.68 2.08 18.26
N LYS A 83 -25.78 1.73 16.97
CA LYS A 83 -26.94 2.08 16.13
C LYS A 83 -28.22 1.40 16.62
N LEU A 84 -28.12 0.14 17.02
CA LEU A 84 -29.27 -0.61 17.54
C LEU A 84 -29.74 -0.03 18.88
N LEU A 85 -28.79 0.36 19.74
CA LEU A 85 -29.05 1.06 21.00
C LEU A 85 -29.72 2.43 20.74
N GLU A 86 -29.18 3.26 19.84
CA GLU A 86 -29.77 4.56 19.48
C GLU A 86 -31.19 4.40 18.91
N LYS A 87 -31.46 3.30 18.19
CA LYS A 87 -32.80 2.96 17.71
C LYS A 87 -33.74 2.56 18.85
N GLN A 88 -33.31 1.71 19.78
CA GLN A 88 -34.09 1.33 20.96
C GLN A 88 -34.41 2.55 21.83
N GLU A 89 -33.42 3.42 22.09
CA GLU A 89 -33.65 4.66 22.84
C GLU A 89 -34.64 5.60 22.16
N ALA A 90 -34.66 5.64 20.82
CA ALA A 90 -35.64 6.44 20.09
C ALA A 90 -37.05 5.82 20.19
N GLU A 91 -37.17 4.50 20.09
CA GLU A 91 -38.44 3.77 20.29
C GLU A 91 -38.97 3.96 21.72
N ASP A 92 -38.12 3.82 22.75
CA ASP A 92 -38.48 4.01 24.16
C ASP A 92 -38.93 5.45 24.46
N LYS A 93 -38.36 6.45 23.76
CA LYS A 93 -38.76 7.87 23.86
C LYS A 93 -39.99 8.20 23.01
N GLY A 94 -40.44 7.29 22.13
CA GLY A 94 -41.50 7.55 21.15
C GLY A 94 -41.09 8.50 20.01
N GLU A 95 -39.79 8.65 19.74
CA GLU A 95 -39.24 9.45 18.65
C GLU A 95 -39.01 8.61 17.37
N ASP A 96 -39.29 9.19 16.20
CA ASP A 96 -38.91 8.58 14.90
C ASP A 96 -37.38 8.59 14.72
N TYR A 97 -36.72 7.43 14.87
CA TYR A 97 -35.26 7.31 14.68
C TYR A 97 -34.79 7.83 13.32
N GLU A 98 -35.49 7.50 12.23
CA GLU A 98 -35.11 7.92 10.88
C GLU A 98 -35.17 9.45 10.72
N ARG A 99 -36.22 10.08 11.26
CA ARG A 99 -36.37 11.54 11.26
C ARG A 99 -35.20 12.22 11.97
N LYS A 100 -34.81 11.70 13.14
CA LYS A 100 -33.66 12.20 13.92
C LYS A 100 -32.33 12.06 13.16
N GLN A 101 -32.16 11.01 12.36
CA GLN A 101 -30.98 10.87 11.50
C GLN A 101 -31.03 11.81 10.29
N PHE A 102 -32.20 12.03 9.67
CA PHE A 102 -32.34 12.96 8.54
C PHE A 102 -31.95 14.39 8.91
N TRP A 103 -32.19 14.81 10.15
CA TRP A 103 -31.77 16.13 10.65
C TRP A 103 -30.24 16.30 10.70
N LYS A 104 -29.47 15.22 10.72
CA LYS A 104 -28.00 15.27 10.70
C LYS A 104 -27.45 15.54 9.28
N TYR A 105 -28.26 15.36 8.24
CA TYR A 105 -27.86 15.56 6.85
C TYR A 105 -28.39 16.90 6.31
N SER A 106 -27.49 17.69 5.72
CA SER A 106 -27.87 18.91 4.98
C SER A 106 -28.28 18.56 3.55
N ALA A 107 -29.20 19.33 2.96
CA ALA A 107 -29.66 19.14 1.57
C ALA A 107 -28.52 19.19 0.55
N GLU A 108 -27.49 20.01 0.79
CA GLU A 108 -26.29 20.07 -0.07
C GLU A 108 -25.47 18.79 0.04
N SER A 109 -25.35 18.23 1.25
CA SER A 109 -24.60 17.01 1.50
C SER A 109 -25.26 15.79 0.86
N THR A 110 -26.59 15.73 0.87
CA THR A 110 -27.36 14.68 0.19
C THR A 110 -27.21 14.81 -1.33
N ALA A 111 -27.30 16.02 -1.88
CA ALA A 111 -27.13 16.25 -3.32
C ALA A 111 -25.74 15.83 -3.82
N LEU A 112 -24.66 16.20 -3.12
CA LEU A 112 -23.29 15.78 -3.45
C LEU A 112 -23.12 14.26 -3.36
N TRP A 113 -23.78 13.63 -2.38
CA TRP A 113 -23.75 12.19 -2.23
C TRP A 113 -24.50 11.48 -3.37
N GLU A 114 -25.68 11.97 -3.75
CA GLU A 114 -26.45 11.48 -4.88
C GLU A 114 -25.68 11.61 -6.20
N GLU A 115 -25.03 12.75 -6.44
CA GLU A 115 -24.18 12.96 -7.62
C GLU A 115 -23.02 11.94 -7.66
N LYS A 116 -22.38 11.71 -6.51
CA LYS A 116 -21.32 10.71 -6.39
C LYS A 116 -21.84 9.29 -6.65
N MET A 117 -23.02 8.95 -6.12
CA MET A 117 -23.66 7.65 -6.33
C MET A 117 -24.09 7.46 -7.78
N ALA A 118 -24.61 8.50 -8.43
CA ALA A 118 -24.96 8.51 -9.85
C ALA A 118 -23.71 8.28 -10.72
N LYS A 119 -22.60 9.00 -10.46
CA LYS A 119 -21.31 8.77 -11.15
C LYS A 119 -20.80 7.34 -10.96
N LYS A 120 -20.98 6.77 -9.75
CA LYS A 120 -20.60 5.37 -9.47
C LYS A 120 -21.48 4.38 -10.21
N ALA A 121 -22.79 4.63 -10.27
CA ALA A 121 -23.73 3.81 -11.02
C ALA A 121 -23.41 3.82 -12.51
N GLN A 122 -23.14 4.99 -13.10
CA GLN A 122 -22.74 5.11 -14.51
C GLN A 122 -21.47 4.32 -14.83
N ARG A 123 -20.50 4.31 -13.91
CA ARG A 123 -19.25 3.54 -14.04
C ARG A 123 -19.39 2.06 -13.69
N ALA A 124 -20.53 1.62 -13.17
CA ALA A 124 -20.73 0.22 -12.80
C ALA A 124 -20.76 -0.68 -14.05
N ASN A 125 -20.22 -1.89 -13.89
CA ASN A 125 -20.19 -2.89 -14.95
C ASN A 125 -21.52 -3.66 -14.98
N HIS A 126 -22.46 -3.20 -15.82
CA HIS A 126 -23.77 -3.83 -16.01
C HIS A 126 -23.76 -5.08 -16.93
N GLY A 127 -22.59 -5.46 -17.45
CA GLY A 127 -22.44 -6.58 -18.37
C GLY A 127 -21.54 -6.24 -19.55
N PHE A 128 -21.20 -7.25 -20.35
CA PHE A 128 -20.52 -7.04 -21.61
C PHE A 128 -21.56 -6.75 -22.70
N THR A 129 -21.36 -5.64 -23.41
CA THR A 129 -22.21 -5.19 -24.52
C THR A 129 -21.45 -5.31 -25.84
N ASP A 130 -20.42 -4.50 -26.02
CA ASP A 130 -19.57 -4.47 -27.20
C ASP A 130 -18.09 -4.23 -26.84
N HIS A 131 -17.19 -4.68 -27.72
CA HIS A 131 -15.75 -4.49 -27.60
C HIS A 131 -15.34 -3.02 -27.69
N THR A 132 -16.01 -2.20 -28.51
CA THR A 132 -15.68 -0.76 -28.62
C THR A 132 -16.03 -0.03 -27.33
N GLN A 133 -17.21 -0.29 -26.76
CA GLN A 133 -17.64 0.28 -25.48
C GLN A 133 -16.73 -0.18 -24.33
N ALA A 134 -16.33 -1.45 -24.32
CA ALA A 134 -15.39 -1.96 -23.32
C ALA A 134 -14.00 -1.31 -23.43
N ALA A 135 -13.51 -1.08 -24.66
CA ALA A 135 -12.26 -0.37 -24.90
C ALA A 135 -12.35 1.10 -24.48
N HIS A 136 -13.47 1.78 -24.77
CA HIS A 136 -13.71 3.17 -24.35
C HIS A 136 -13.71 3.30 -22.83
N LYS A 137 -14.45 2.45 -22.11
CA LYS A 137 -14.44 2.43 -20.63
C LYS A 137 -13.04 2.16 -20.06
N LYS A 138 -12.27 1.27 -20.70
CA LYS A 138 -10.87 1.03 -20.32
C LYS A 138 -10.04 2.30 -20.51
N TYR A 139 -10.19 2.98 -21.64
CA TYR A 139 -9.47 4.22 -21.94
C TYR A 139 -9.81 5.33 -20.94
N GLU A 140 -11.09 5.60 -20.67
CA GLU A 140 -11.50 6.61 -19.68
C GLU A 140 -10.89 6.35 -18.30
N ARG A 141 -10.84 5.08 -17.87
CA ARG A 141 -10.20 4.69 -16.62
C ARG A 141 -8.68 4.92 -16.64
N LEU A 142 -8.01 4.57 -17.74
CA LEU A 142 -6.57 4.84 -17.88
C LEU A 142 -6.29 6.34 -17.89
N MET A 143 -7.15 7.15 -18.51
CA MET A 143 -7.03 8.60 -18.51
C MET A 143 -7.30 9.21 -17.15
N SER A 144 -8.22 8.65 -16.35
CA SER A 144 -8.41 9.10 -14.96
C SER A 144 -7.20 8.78 -14.06
N ASP A 145 -6.49 7.69 -14.35
CA ASP A 145 -5.30 7.29 -13.59
C ASP A 145 -4.03 8.02 -14.09
N PHE A 146 -4.04 8.53 -15.31
CA PHE A 146 -2.91 9.22 -15.93
C PHE A 146 -2.67 10.58 -15.29
N LYS A 147 -1.43 10.84 -14.88
CA LYS A 147 -0.99 12.11 -14.31
C LYS A 147 0.07 12.73 -15.22
N PRO A 148 -0.28 13.77 -16.00
CA PRO A 148 0.67 14.47 -16.85
C PRO A 148 1.76 15.16 -16.02
N ASP A 149 2.98 15.16 -16.53
CA ASP A 149 4.07 15.94 -15.96
C ASP A 149 4.12 17.31 -16.65
N MET A 150 3.70 18.35 -15.91
CA MET A 150 3.52 19.69 -16.48
C MET A 150 4.84 20.43 -16.68
N SER A 151 5.89 20.14 -15.89
CA SER A 151 7.18 20.83 -16.03
C SER A 151 7.90 20.39 -17.31
N SER A 152 8.03 19.09 -17.54
CA SER A 152 8.64 18.58 -18.78
C SER A 152 7.86 18.98 -20.03
N TYR A 153 6.53 19.10 -19.92
CA TYR A 153 5.70 19.65 -20.99
C TYR A 153 6.02 21.12 -21.28
N GLN A 154 6.13 21.96 -20.24
CA GLN A 154 6.46 23.37 -20.39
C GLN A 154 7.87 23.58 -20.97
N GLU A 155 8.86 22.80 -20.51
CA GLU A 155 10.23 22.83 -21.03
C GLU A 155 10.27 22.48 -22.52
N LYS A 156 9.65 21.37 -22.92
CA LYS A 156 9.54 20.98 -24.33
C LYS A 156 8.80 22.02 -25.16
N ARG A 157 7.73 22.60 -24.62
CA ARG A 157 6.97 23.67 -25.29
C ARG A 157 7.82 24.93 -25.49
N LEU A 158 8.67 25.30 -24.54
CA LEU A 158 9.59 26.43 -24.71
C LEU A 158 10.67 26.12 -25.75
N GLN A 159 11.23 24.90 -25.75
CA GLN A 159 12.22 24.48 -26.75
C GLN A 159 11.66 24.51 -28.18
N THR A 160 10.41 24.08 -28.37
CA THR A 160 9.75 24.16 -29.68
C THR A 160 9.51 25.61 -30.10
N ILE A 161 9.13 26.50 -29.16
CA ILE A 161 9.03 27.95 -29.40
C ILE A 161 10.38 28.55 -29.81
N GLU A 162 11.46 28.25 -29.10
CA GLU A 162 12.80 28.74 -29.41
C GLU A 162 13.27 28.26 -30.80
N ARG A 163 12.97 27.02 -31.17
CA ARG A 163 13.27 26.48 -32.50
C ARG A 163 12.48 27.19 -33.59
N ALA A 164 11.18 27.40 -33.41
CA ALA A 164 10.34 28.11 -34.37
C ALA A 164 10.85 29.54 -34.60
N ILE A 165 11.18 30.27 -33.52
CA ILE A 165 11.77 31.61 -33.60
C ILE A 165 13.09 31.59 -34.38
N ARG A 166 13.96 30.60 -34.14
CA ARG A 166 15.23 30.44 -34.87
C ARG A 166 15.01 30.19 -36.36
N ASN A 167 13.96 29.46 -36.71
CA ASN A 167 13.62 29.13 -38.08
C ASN A 167 12.81 30.25 -38.78
N GLY A 168 12.39 31.29 -38.04
CA GLY A 168 11.58 32.40 -38.55
C GLY A 168 10.10 32.06 -38.69
N GLU A 169 9.62 31.04 -38.00
CA GLU A 169 8.22 30.60 -37.97
C GLU A 169 7.45 31.30 -36.84
N ASP A 170 6.14 31.53 -37.06
CA ASP A 170 5.30 32.19 -36.07
C ASP A 170 5.06 31.28 -34.85
N PRO A 171 5.29 31.77 -33.62
CA PRO A 171 5.21 30.95 -32.41
C PRO A 171 3.78 30.51 -32.04
N SER A 172 2.75 31.07 -32.69
CA SER A 172 1.35 30.63 -32.55
C SER A 172 1.06 29.31 -33.27
N ASP A 173 1.84 28.99 -34.30
CA ASP A 173 1.55 27.89 -35.23
C ASP A 173 2.20 26.57 -34.80
N ILE A 174 2.85 26.56 -33.63
CA ILE A 174 3.57 25.41 -33.02
C ILE A 174 2.62 24.27 -32.61
N VAL A 175 1.32 24.41 -32.78
CA VAL A 175 0.40 23.30 -32.64
C VAL A 175 0.60 22.38 -33.84
N ALA A 176 1.36 21.29 -33.64
CA ALA A 176 1.63 20.29 -34.66
C ALA A 176 0.33 19.90 -35.39
N THR A 177 0.16 20.44 -36.60
CA THR A 177 -0.98 20.12 -37.45
C THR A 177 -0.78 18.70 -38.00
N ALA A 178 -1.86 18.05 -38.47
CA ALA A 178 -1.78 16.67 -38.97
C ALA A 178 -0.76 16.46 -40.11
N ASN A 179 -0.34 17.54 -40.78
CA ASN A 179 0.64 17.52 -41.87
C ASN A 179 2.03 18.04 -41.46
N SER A 180 2.26 18.38 -40.19
CA SER A 180 3.58 18.77 -39.69
C SER A 180 4.49 17.54 -39.61
N LEU A 181 5.77 17.71 -39.98
CA LEU A 181 6.80 16.66 -39.89
C LEU A 181 7.51 16.65 -38.53
N ASP A 182 7.15 17.57 -37.62
CA ASP A 182 7.86 17.77 -36.35
C ASP A 182 7.79 16.54 -35.43
N TYR A 183 6.78 15.67 -35.62
CA TYR A 183 6.65 14.42 -34.85
C TYR A 183 7.69 13.35 -35.23
N ALA A 184 8.32 13.47 -36.39
CA ALA A 184 9.25 12.48 -36.94
C ALA A 184 10.73 12.90 -36.78
N ASP A 185 11.00 13.89 -35.94
CA ASP A 185 12.36 14.38 -35.74
C ASP A 185 13.24 13.32 -35.07
N ILE A 186 14.48 13.22 -35.55
CA ILE A 186 15.48 12.24 -35.10
C ILE A 186 15.91 12.52 -33.65
N ASP A 187 15.77 13.77 -33.22
CA ASP A 187 16.16 14.24 -31.89
C ASP A 187 15.04 14.13 -30.84
N ASP A 188 13.77 13.90 -31.23
CA ASP A 188 12.67 13.68 -30.26
C ASP A 188 12.66 12.23 -29.75
N LYS A 189 13.71 11.88 -29.02
CA LYS A 189 13.82 10.61 -28.32
C LYS A 189 13.17 10.75 -26.93
N PRO A 190 12.19 9.90 -26.58
CA PRO A 190 11.60 9.94 -25.25
C PRO A 190 12.65 9.63 -24.18
N SER A 191 12.54 10.27 -23.02
CA SER A 191 13.38 9.97 -21.86
C SER A 191 13.23 8.49 -21.46
N LYS A 192 14.32 7.88 -20.99
CA LYS A 192 14.33 6.51 -20.48
C LYS A 192 13.27 6.30 -19.38
N GLU A 193 13.08 7.29 -18.51
CA GLU A 193 12.07 7.24 -17.44
C GLU A 193 10.64 7.17 -17.99
N ALA A 194 10.36 7.86 -19.10
CA ALA A 194 9.05 7.82 -19.75
C ALA A 194 8.79 6.43 -20.37
N ILE A 195 9.82 5.82 -20.96
CA ILE A 195 9.76 4.45 -21.50
C ILE A 195 9.50 3.46 -20.37
N GLU A 196 10.21 3.57 -19.26
CA GLU A 196 10.03 2.69 -18.09
C GLU A 196 8.62 2.85 -17.50
N ARG A 197 8.11 4.08 -17.36
CA ARG A 197 6.74 4.33 -16.90
C ARG A 197 5.70 3.65 -17.78
N LEU A 198 5.86 3.71 -19.10
CA LEU A 198 5.00 3.01 -20.05
C LEU A 198 5.12 1.49 -19.89
N ALA A 199 6.34 0.97 -19.77
CA ALA A 199 6.57 -0.47 -19.59
C ALA A 199 5.95 -1.00 -18.28
N LEU A 200 6.01 -0.23 -17.19
CA LEU A 200 5.36 -0.58 -15.93
C LEU A 200 3.83 -0.57 -16.05
N GLU A 201 3.26 0.46 -16.69
CA GLU A 201 1.80 0.54 -16.86
C GLU A 201 1.27 -0.56 -17.80
N THR A 202 2.00 -0.92 -18.85
CA THR A 202 1.63 -2.03 -19.73
C THR A 202 1.65 -3.37 -18.99
N LYS A 203 2.67 -3.63 -18.15
CA LYS A 203 2.69 -4.82 -17.27
C LYS A 203 1.49 -4.85 -16.32
N LYS A 204 1.19 -3.75 -15.65
CA LYS A 204 0.01 -3.62 -14.78
C LYS A 204 -1.29 -3.88 -15.53
N GLN A 205 -1.41 -3.44 -16.79
CA GLN A 205 -2.58 -3.74 -17.62
C GLN A 205 -2.69 -5.23 -17.98
N ILE A 206 -1.57 -5.91 -18.22
CA ILE A 206 -1.53 -7.36 -18.46
C ILE A 206 -1.99 -8.12 -17.22
N GLU A 207 -1.44 -7.80 -16.04
CA GLU A 207 -1.83 -8.41 -14.76
C GLU A 207 -3.32 -8.22 -14.45
N GLN A 208 -3.86 -7.03 -14.70
CA GLN A 208 -5.31 -6.77 -14.55
C GLN A 208 -6.16 -7.58 -15.53
N ARG A 209 -5.65 -7.85 -16.74
CA ARG A 209 -6.36 -8.68 -17.73
C ARG A 209 -6.40 -10.14 -17.29
N GLU A 210 -5.28 -10.66 -16.77
CA GLU A 210 -5.17 -12.03 -16.28
C GLU A 210 -6.07 -12.28 -15.07
N THR A 211 -6.08 -11.34 -14.11
CA THR A 211 -6.88 -11.44 -12.89
C THR A 211 -8.38 -11.14 -13.07
N ARG A 212 -8.81 -10.74 -14.28
CA ARG A 212 -10.22 -10.41 -14.59
C ARG A 212 -11.14 -11.62 -14.40
N SER A 213 -10.68 -12.81 -14.78
CA SER A 213 -11.44 -14.05 -14.60
C SER A 213 -11.10 -14.67 -13.26
N ARG A 214 -11.92 -14.38 -12.24
CA ARG A 214 -11.72 -14.94 -10.90
C ARG A 214 -12.20 -16.39 -10.87
N GLU A 215 -11.33 -17.28 -10.42
CA GLU A 215 -11.72 -18.66 -10.13
C GLU A 215 -12.78 -18.66 -9.02
N ARG A 216 -13.88 -19.36 -9.27
CA ARG A 216 -14.93 -19.54 -8.28
C ARG A 216 -14.60 -20.80 -7.49
N LYS A 217 -14.68 -20.73 -6.16
CA LYS A 217 -14.56 -21.91 -5.31
C LYS A 217 -15.62 -22.92 -5.76
N GLN A 218 -15.18 -24.15 -6.01
CA GLN A 218 -16.06 -25.22 -6.42
C GLN A 218 -17.11 -25.45 -5.31
N PRO A 219 -18.42 -25.50 -5.64
CA PRO A 219 -19.43 -25.89 -4.66
C PRO A 219 -19.20 -27.33 -4.21
N THR A 220 -19.60 -27.65 -2.99
CA THR A 220 -19.50 -29.01 -2.40
C THR A 220 -20.61 -29.95 -2.90
N ASP A 221 -21.23 -29.62 -4.03
CA ASP A 221 -22.34 -30.37 -4.60
C ASP A 221 -21.82 -31.67 -5.26
N ASP A 222 -22.74 -32.58 -5.53
CA ASP A 222 -22.45 -33.85 -6.19
C ASP A 222 -21.76 -33.65 -7.54
N ILE A 223 -20.69 -34.41 -7.75
CA ILE A 223 -19.85 -34.31 -8.94
C ILE A 223 -20.55 -35.00 -10.11
N SER A 224 -21.06 -34.21 -11.06
CA SER A 224 -21.72 -34.68 -12.29
C SER A 224 -20.79 -34.84 -13.50
N TRP A 225 -19.47 -34.80 -13.31
CA TRP A 225 -18.48 -34.82 -14.39
C TRP A 225 -17.32 -35.79 -14.11
N ILE A 226 -16.77 -36.36 -15.19
CA ILE A 226 -15.62 -37.29 -15.13
C ILE A 226 -14.28 -36.56 -15.38
N ASN A 227 -14.28 -35.52 -16.23
CA ASN A 227 -13.09 -34.73 -16.56
C ASN A 227 -13.36 -33.22 -16.51
N GLU A 228 -12.30 -32.41 -16.53
CA GLU A 228 -12.40 -30.94 -16.42
C GLU A 228 -13.12 -30.31 -17.62
N LYS A 229 -12.93 -30.85 -18.83
CA LYS A 229 -13.65 -30.36 -20.02
C LYS A 229 -15.16 -30.58 -19.89
N ASN A 230 -15.56 -31.72 -19.33
CA ASN A 230 -16.95 -32.08 -19.04
C ASN A 230 -17.51 -31.19 -17.93
N ARG A 231 -16.72 -30.86 -16.89
CA ARG A 231 -17.13 -29.87 -15.87
C ARG A 231 -17.47 -28.52 -16.48
N VAL A 232 -16.59 -27.98 -17.33
CA VAL A 232 -16.81 -26.69 -17.99
C VAL A 232 -18.01 -26.75 -18.94
N PHE A 233 -18.20 -27.88 -19.63
CA PHE A 233 -19.34 -28.10 -20.51
C PHE A 233 -20.66 -28.16 -19.73
N ASN A 234 -20.74 -28.95 -18.65
CA ASN A 234 -21.89 -29.03 -17.75
C ASN A 234 -22.18 -27.65 -17.13
N GLN A 235 -21.14 -26.89 -16.73
CA GLN A 235 -21.32 -25.53 -16.24
C GLN A 235 -21.87 -24.59 -17.32
N LYS A 236 -21.48 -24.76 -18.59
CA LYS A 236 -22.03 -24.00 -19.71
C LYS A 236 -23.51 -24.32 -19.92
N ILE A 237 -23.88 -25.60 -19.95
CA ILE A 237 -25.28 -26.05 -20.04
C ILE A 237 -26.09 -25.49 -18.88
N ALA A 238 -25.57 -25.60 -17.66
CA ALA A 238 -26.27 -25.17 -16.45
C ALA A 238 -26.67 -23.69 -16.51
N ARG A 239 -25.80 -22.81 -17.04
CA ARG A 239 -26.11 -21.38 -17.20
C ARG A 239 -27.33 -21.10 -18.08
N PHE A 240 -27.62 -21.95 -19.06
CA PHE A 240 -28.73 -21.76 -20.00
C PHE A 240 -29.99 -22.53 -19.59
N TYR A 241 -29.83 -23.77 -19.15
CA TYR A 241 -30.95 -24.70 -18.98
C TYR A 241 -31.45 -24.86 -17.56
N ASP A 242 -30.64 -24.56 -16.52
CA ASP A 242 -31.06 -24.75 -15.13
C ASP A 242 -32.33 -23.98 -14.76
N LYS A 243 -32.55 -22.83 -15.41
CA LYS A 243 -33.77 -22.04 -15.24
C LYS A 243 -35.03 -22.84 -15.63
N TYR A 244 -34.92 -23.73 -16.61
CA TYR A 244 -36.03 -24.50 -17.17
C TYR A 244 -36.09 -25.94 -16.65
N THR A 245 -34.96 -26.49 -16.21
CA THR A 245 -34.86 -27.90 -15.77
C THR A 245 -34.85 -28.06 -14.25
N LYS A 246 -35.09 -26.99 -13.49
CA LYS A 246 -35.09 -27.01 -12.02
C LYS A 246 -36.07 -28.05 -11.46
N GLU A 247 -37.29 -28.11 -11.97
CA GLU A 247 -38.31 -29.07 -11.51
C GLU A 247 -37.89 -30.53 -11.77
N ILE A 248 -37.30 -30.80 -12.94
CA ILE A 248 -36.80 -32.14 -13.29
C ILE A 248 -35.66 -32.55 -12.34
N ARG A 249 -34.75 -31.62 -12.03
CA ARG A 249 -33.65 -31.85 -11.09
C ARG A 249 -34.18 -32.15 -9.68
N ASP A 250 -35.06 -31.30 -9.18
CA ASP A 250 -35.69 -31.47 -7.87
C ASP A 250 -36.44 -32.81 -7.77
N ASN A 251 -37.12 -33.24 -8.83
CA ASN A 251 -37.83 -34.53 -8.87
C ASN A 251 -36.86 -35.73 -8.89
N LEU A 252 -35.72 -35.60 -9.56
CA LEU A 252 -34.63 -36.59 -9.52
C LEU A 252 -34.04 -36.71 -8.11
N GLU A 253 -33.79 -35.58 -7.44
CA GLU A 253 -33.29 -35.54 -6.07
C GLU A 253 -34.32 -36.08 -5.06
N ARG A 254 -35.62 -35.90 -5.32
CA ARG A 254 -36.72 -36.47 -4.51
C ARG A 254 -37.05 -37.93 -4.83
N GLY A 255 -36.37 -38.56 -5.79
CA GLY A 255 -36.57 -39.98 -6.11
C GLY A 255 -37.75 -40.28 -7.04
N THR A 256 -37.90 -39.52 -8.13
CA THR A 256 -38.83 -39.80 -9.26
C THR A 256 -40.30 -39.97 -8.87
N ALA A 257 -40.75 -39.30 -7.80
CA ALA A 257 -42.18 -39.17 -7.52
C ALA A 257 -42.76 -38.08 -8.45
N LEU A 258 -43.64 -38.48 -9.37
CA LEU A 258 -44.55 -37.60 -10.11
C LEU A 258 -45.64 -37.07 -9.17
#